data_AF-W8S8L4-F1
#
_entry.id   AF-W8S8L4-F1
#
_cell.length_a   1.000
_cell.length_b   1.000
_cell.length_c   1.000
_cell.angle_alpha   90.00
_cell.angle_beta   90.00
_cell.angle_gamma   90.00
#
_symmetry.space_group_name_H-M   'P 1'
#
loop_
_entity.id
_entity.type
_entity.pdbx_description
1 polymer ?
#
loop_
_entity_poly.entity_id
_entity_poly.type
_entity_poly.pdbx_seq_one_letter_code
_entity_poly.pdbx_strand_id
1 'polypeptide(L)'
;MLIFWKAKLVLMAVPKTGTTALEEALLPHADAAIVNPPQMKHCTVRRYRNQLARFFEHRGSRPLDLVAVMREPVDWLSSWYRYRARDAIAGAPTSTAGLGFDAFVEDWLRDAPSEPARVGRQSRFLDYEDGAVGVDHLFRHDRMGDVVAFLEDRLSVSLDLPSRNVSPNGAPGLSPQTEARLRRDASEEFALWDALCDGRLQLGR
;
A
#
# COMPACT_ATOMS: atom_id res chain seq x y z
N MET A 1 8.04 4.41 -6.03
CA MET A 1 9.03 4.03 -5.00
C MET A 1 10.11 5.10 -5.02
N LEU A 2 10.45 5.66 -3.87
CA LEU A 2 11.44 6.73 -3.74
C LEU A 2 12.59 6.27 -2.84
N ILE A 3 13.82 6.62 -3.18
CA ILE A 3 15.04 6.24 -2.48
C ILE A 3 15.75 7.51 -2.00
N PHE A 4 16.20 7.49 -0.74
CA PHE A 4 16.95 8.59 -0.11
C PHE A 4 18.17 8.01 0.61
N TRP A 5 19.33 8.02 -0.05
CA TRP A 5 20.56 7.43 0.50
C TRP A 5 21.09 8.19 1.70
N LYS A 6 21.01 9.53 1.70
CA LYS A 6 21.47 10.35 2.83
C LYS A 6 20.66 10.06 4.10
N ALA A 7 19.35 9.92 3.94
CA ALA A 7 18.42 9.61 5.03
C ALA A 7 18.25 8.10 5.28
N LYS A 8 18.99 7.27 4.54
CA LYS A 8 18.99 5.80 4.62
C LYS A 8 17.60 5.17 4.57
N LEU A 9 16.75 5.60 3.63
CA LEU A 9 15.38 5.07 3.54
C LEU A 9 14.90 4.82 2.11
N VAL A 10 13.92 3.93 1.99
CA VAL A 10 13.11 3.72 0.78
C VAL A 10 11.64 3.83 1.13
N LEU A 11 10.93 4.74 0.47
CA LEU A 11 9.48 4.81 0.52
C LEU A 11 8.88 3.86 -0.52
N MET A 12 8.27 2.79 -0.02
CA MET A 12 7.58 1.77 -0.81
C MET A 12 6.25 2.32 -1.35
N ALA A 13 5.95 2.04 -2.62
CA ALA A 13 4.71 2.47 -3.25
C ALA A 13 3.65 1.36 -3.20
N VAL A 14 3.09 1.09 -2.02
CA VAL A 14 1.96 0.16 -1.88
C VAL A 14 0.75 0.74 -2.64
N PRO A 15 0.10 -0.02 -3.54
CA PRO A 15 -1.04 0.50 -4.28
C PRO A 15 -2.19 0.94 -3.36
N LYS A 16 -2.84 2.06 -3.69
CA LYS A 16 -4.08 2.55 -3.07
C LYS A 16 -3.98 2.97 -1.60
N THR A 17 -2.78 3.19 -1.09
CA THR A 17 -2.53 3.66 0.28
C THR A 17 -2.07 5.13 0.33
N GLY A 18 -2.57 5.97 -0.59
CA GLY A 18 -2.30 7.42 -0.57
C GLY A 18 -0.89 7.82 -1.02
N THR A 19 -0.08 6.88 -1.51
CA THR A 19 1.33 7.09 -1.87
C THR A 19 1.54 8.05 -3.04
N THR A 20 0.53 8.36 -3.85
CA THR A 20 0.66 9.32 -4.95
C THR A 20 0.92 10.74 -4.44
N ALA A 21 0.17 11.19 -3.42
CA ALA A 21 0.38 12.52 -2.86
C ALA A 21 1.76 12.63 -2.17
N LEU A 22 2.15 11.59 -1.43
CA LEU A 22 3.50 11.49 -0.88
C LEU A 22 4.56 11.54 -1.99
N GLU A 23 4.36 10.78 -3.06
CA GLU A 23 5.30 10.74 -4.19
C GLU A 23 5.44 12.12 -4.85
N GLU A 24 4.34 12.82 -5.14
CA GLU A 24 4.37 14.16 -5.74
C GLU A 24 5.17 15.16 -4.88
N ALA A 25 4.97 15.17 -3.56
CA ALA A 25 5.66 16.09 -2.66
C ALA A 25 7.13 15.71 -2.40
N LEU A 26 7.46 14.41 -2.41
CA LEU A 26 8.78 13.92 -2.05
C LEU A 26 9.71 13.71 -3.24
N LEU A 27 9.19 13.63 -4.46
CA LEU A 27 9.99 13.41 -5.66
C LEU A 27 11.14 14.42 -5.82
N PRO A 28 10.98 15.73 -5.54
CA PRO A 28 12.08 16.70 -5.60
C PRO A 28 13.22 16.44 -4.61
N HIS A 29 12.95 15.68 -3.54
CA HIS A 29 13.89 15.39 -2.47
C HIS A 29 14.52 13.99 -2.59
N ALA A 30 14.02 13.14 -3.49
CA ALA A 30 14.49 11.78 -3.67
C ALA A 30 15.78 11.74 -4.49
N ASP A 31 16.74 10.91 -4.06
CA ASP A 31 17.98 10.70 -4.81
C ASP A 31 17.76 9.78 -6.03
N ALA A 32 16.76 8.90 -5.94
CA ALA A 32 16.29 8.09 -7.06
C ALA A 32 14.80 7.74 -6.92
N ALA A 33 14.14 7.50 -8.06
CA ALA A 33 12.72 7.18 -8.10
C ALA A 33 12.40 6.14 -9.17
N ILE A 34 11.53 5.18 -8.82
CA ILE A 34 10.85 4.29 -9.76
C ILE A 34 9.37 4.69 -9.77
N VAL A 35 8.99 5.45 -10.79
CA VAL A 35 7.65 6.03 -10.95
C VAL A 35 6.82 5.25 -11.97
N ASN A 36 7.45 4.73 -13.04
CA ASN A 36 6.81 3.94 -14.08
C ASN A 36 7.75 2.86 -14.62
N PRO A 37 7.21 1.76 -15.20
CA PRO A 37 5.78 1.43 -15.27
C PRO A 37 5.23 0.95 -13.91
N PRO A 38 3.89 0.91 -13.71
CA PRO A 38 3.27 0.54 -12.43
C PRO A 38 3.76 -0.79 -11.85
N GLN A 39 4.06 -1.77 -12.69
CA GLN A 39 4.57 -3.10 -12.29
C GLN A 39 5.98 -3.05 -11.70
N MET A 40 6.76 -2.00 -11.98
CA MET A 40 8.06 -1.76 -11.33
C MET A 40 7.91 -0.84 -10.11
N LYS A 41 7.03 0.16 -10.18
CA LYS A 41 6.74 1.08 -9.07
C LYS A 41 6.17 0.35 -7.85
N HIS A 42 5.16 -0.50 -8.07
CA HIS A 42 4.49 -1.28 -7.04
C HIS A 42 5.25 -2.58 -6.76
N CYS A 43 6.47 -2.44 -6.26
CA CYS A 43 7.35 -3.54 -5.90
C CYS A 43 7.05 -4.04 -4.48
N THR A 44 6.85 -5.35 -4.32
CA THR A 44 6.70 -5.98 -2.99
C THR A 44 8.01 -5.91 -2.20
N VAL A 45 7.92 -6.01 -0.87
CA VAL A 45 9.09 -6.07 0.02
C VAL A 45 10.03 -7.21 -0.36
N ARG A 46 9.50 -8.42 -0.55
CA ARG A 46 10.28 -9.57 -1.03
C ARG A 46 11.03 -9.28 -2.33
N ARG A 47 10.40 -8.64 -3.31
CA ARG A 47 11.07 -8.29 -4.57
C ARG A 47 12.14 -7.22 -4.36
N TYR A 48 11.89 -6.22 -3.52
CA TYR A 48 12.91 -5.24 -3.17
C TYR A 48 14.14 -5.92 -2.56
N ARG A 49 13.97 -6.69 -1.48
CA ARG A 49 15.08 -7.34 -0.76
C ARG A 49 15.85 -8.32 -1.66
N ASN A 50 15.16 -9.11 -2.48
CA ASN A 50 15.81 -10.13 -3.31
C ASN A 50 16.49 -9.57 -4.57
N GLN A 51 15.97 -8.48 -5.16
CA GLN A 51 16.41 -8.01 -6.47
C GLN A 51 17.02 -6.61 -6.44
N LEU A 52 16.42 -5.67 -5.71
CA LEU A 52 16.76 -4.25 -5.78
C LEU A 52 17.77 -3.83 -4.69
N ALA A 53 17.68 -4.43 -3.50
CA ALA A 53 18.56 -4.11 -2.37
C ALA A 53 20.05 -4.29 -2.73
N ARG A 54 20.39 -5.29 -3.56
CA ARG A 54 21.77 -5.49 -4.04
C ARG A 54 22.36 -4.25 -4.73
N PHE A 55 21.54 -3.53 -5.49
CA PHE A 55 21.92 -2.32 -6.17
C PHE A 55 21.85 -1.10 -5.24
N PHE A 56 20.70 -0.89 -4.58
CA PHE A 56 20.47 0.32 -3.78
C PHE A 56 21.25 0.35 -2.46
N GLU A 57 21.49 -0.80 -1.83
CA GLU A 57 22.17 -0.92 -0.53
C GLU A 57 23.65 -1.29 -0.68
N HIS A 58 24.21 -1.22 -1.89
CA HIS A 58 25.59 -1.60 -2.20
C HIS A 58 25.95 -2.99 -1.64
N ARG A 59 25.12 -4.00 -1.96
CA ARG A 59 25.24 -5.37 -1.43
C ARG A 59 25.27 -5.45 0.10
N GLY A 60 24.49 -4.60 0.77
CA GLY A 60 24.29 -4.61 2.22
C GLY A 60 25.28 -3.76 3.01
N SER A 61 26.24 -3.08 2.37
CA SER A 61 27.15 -2.17 3.09
C SER A 61 26.50 -0.84 3.46
N ARG A 62 25.35 -0.52 2.85
CA ARG A 62 24.55 0.68 3.11
C ARG A 62 23.08 0.31 3.22
N PRO A 63 22.67 -0.37 4.31
CA PRO A 63 21.28 -0.77 4.49
C PRO A 63 20.37 0.46 4.48
N LEU A 64 19.17 0.26 3.93
CA LEU A 64 18.12 1.28 3.84
C LEU A 64 16.88 0.79 4.57
N ASP A 65 16.28 1.66 5.37
CA ASP A 65 15.04 1.41 6.08
C ASP A 65 13.88 1.46 5.08
N LEU A 66 13.07 0.42 5.02
CA LEU A 66 11.86 0.36 4.22
C LEU A 66 10.69 0.99 4.98
N VAL A 67 10.07 1.98 4.35
CA VAL A 67 8.91 2.71 4.85
C VAL A 67 7.72 2.40 3.97
N ALA A 68 6.58 2.06 4.56
CA ALA A 68 5.34 1.82 3.83
C ALA A 68 4.12 2.39 4.56
N VAL A 69 3.02 2.51 3.82
CA VAL A 69 1.70 2.85 4.34
C VAL A 69 0.75 1.70 4.03
N MET A 70 -0.01 1.25 5.03
CA MET A 70 -1.10 0.31 4.91
C MET A 70 -2.44 1.03 5.11
N ARG A 71 -3.49 0.57 4.43
CA ARG A 71 -4.86 1.06 4.59
C ARG A 71 -5.74 -0.01 5.20
N GLU A 72 -6.77 0.39 5.94
CA GLU A 72 -7.77 -0.53 6.49
C GLU A 72 -8.28 -1.45 5.36
N PRO A 73 -8.32 -2.79 5.56
CA PRO A 73 -8.57 -3.73 4.47
C PRO A 73 -9.84 -3.48 3.64
N VAL A 74 -10.96 -3.15 4.28
CA VAL A 74 -12.23 -2.88 3.58
C VAL A 74 -12.15 -1.57 2.78
N ASP A 75 -11.61 -0.51 3.38
CA ASP A 75 -11.41 0.78 2.73
C ASP A 75 -10.38 0.69 1.59
N TRP A 76 -9.38 -0.18 1.71
CA TRP A 76 -8.43 -0.49 0.64
C TRP A 76 -9.10 -1.15 -0.56
N LEU A 77 -9.92 -2.20 -0.33
CA LEU A 77 -10.72 -2.82 -1.38
C LEU A 77 -11.70 -1.82 -2.01
N SER A 78 -12.33 -0.98 -1.19
CA SER A 78 -13.22 0.08 -1.66
C SER A 78 -12.49 1.09 -2.56
N SER A 79 -11.24 1.44 -2.22
CA SER A 79 -10.38 2.31 -3.01
C SER A 79 -10.07 1.73 -4.40
N TRP A 80 -9.85 0.42 -4.49
CA TRP A 80 -9.69 -0.29 -5.76
C TRP A 80 -10.99 -0.33 -6.57
N TYR A 81 -12.09 -0.72 -5.92
CA TYR A 81 -13.41 -0.77 -6.53
C TYR A 81 -13.81 0.56 -7.15
N ARG A 82 -13.69 1.67 -6.40
CA ARG A 82 -13.98 3.02 -6.92
C ARG A 82 -13.02 3.45 -8.02
N TYR A 83 -11.74 3.07 -7.92
CA TYR A 83 -10.76 3.39 -8.95
C TYR A 83 -11.12 2.72 -10.28
N ARG A 84 -11.46 1.43 -10.26
CA ARG A 84 -11.85 0.64 -11.43
C ARG A 84 -13.24 0.97 -11.98
N ALA A 85 -14.07 1.70 -11.22
CA ALA A 85 -15.38 2.16 -11.64
C ALA A 85 -15.35 3.49 -12.40
N ARG A 86 -14.18 4.15 -12.51
CA ARG A 86 -14.04 5.43 -13.21
C ARG A 86 -14.35 5.30 -14.70
N ASP A 87 -14.93 6.34 -15.28
CA ASP A 87 -15.27 6.39 -16.72
C ASP A 87 -14.08 6.09 -17.63
N ALA A 88 -12.88 6.55 -17.25
CA ALA A 88 -11.65 6.29 -18.01
C ALA A 88 -11.24 4.79 -18.07
N ILE A 89 -11.84 3.95 -17.21
CA ILE A 89 -11.62 2.49 -17.17
C ILE A 89 -12.85 1.73 -17.70
N ALA A 90 -13.97 2.43 -17.94
CA ALA A 90 -15.19 1.80 -18.46
C ALA A 90 -14.91 1.04 -19.77
N GLY A 91 -15.44 -0.18 -19.88
CA GLY A 91 -15.21 -1.07 -21.02
C GLY A 91 -13.90 -1.86 -20.99
N ALA A 92 -12.95 -1.55 -20.09
CA ALA A 92 -11.77 -2.38 -19.90
C ALA A 92 -12.11 -3.67 -19.12
N PRO A 93 -11.36 -4.78 -19.32
CA PRO A 93 -11.59 -6.02 -18.57
C PRO A 93 -11.51 -5.87 -17.04
N THR A 94 -10.79 -4.86 -16.56
CA THR A 94 -10.62 -4.58 -15.13
C THR A 94 -11.69 -3.66 -14.56
N SER A 95 -12.66 -3.20 -15.37
CA SER A 95 -13.68 -2.27 -14.91
C SER A 95 -14.62 -2.91 -13.89
N THR A 96 -14.97 -2.17 -12.86
CA THR A 96 -16.02 -2.52 -11.88
C THR A 96 -17.33 -1.78 -12.16
N ALA A 97 -17.45 -1.09 -13.31
CA ALA A 97 -18.68 -0.42 -13.69
C ALA A 97 -19.85 -1.41 -13.78
N GLY A 98 -20.95 -1.13 -13.07
CA GLY A 98 -22.13 -2.00 -12.99
C GLY A 98 -22.00 -3.19 -12.05
N LEU A 99 -20.85 -3.41 -11.41
CA LEU A 99 -20.65 -4.45 -10.39
C LEU A 99 -20.96 -3.88 -9.00
N GLY A 100 -21.67 -4.62 -8.15
CA GLY A 100 -21.86 -4.22 -6.74
C GLY A 100 -20.61 -4.47 -5.88
N PHE A 101 -20.41 -3.71 -4.81
CA PHE A 101 -19.21 -3.84 -3.97
C PHE A 101 -19.13 -5.20 -3.26
N ASP A 102 -20.25 -5.73 -2.73
CA ASP A 102 -20.29 -7.10 -2.18
C ASP A 102 -19.83 -8.14 -3.19
N ALA A 103 -20.32 -8.07 -4.44
CA ALA A 103 -19.94 -9.00 -5.49
C ALA A 103 -18.45 -8.89 -5.85
N PHE A 104 -17.88 -7.68 -5.82
CA PHE A 104 -16.44 -7.46 -5.98
C PHE A 104 -15.62 -8.12 -4.86
N VAL A 105 -16.03 -7.94 -3.60
CA VAL A 105 -15.33 -8.53 -2.44
C VAL A 105 -15.43 -10.06 -2.46
N GLU A 106 -16.63 -10.58 -2.72
CA GLU A 106 -16.88 -12.01 -2.86
C GLU A 106 -16.04 -12.65 -3.98
N ASP A 107 -15.89 -11.95 -5.10
CA ASP A 107 -15.03 -12.41 -6.19
C ASP A 107 -13.54 -12.32 -5.84
N TRP A 108 -13.09 -11.27 -5.15
CA TRP A 108 -11.71 -11.11 -4.67
C TRP A 108 -11.28 -12.23 -3.70
N LEU A 109 -12.22 -12.78 -2.94
CA LEU A 109 -12.00 -13.90 -2.02
C LEU A 109 -11.84 -15.26 -2.72
N ARG A 110 -12.13 -15.37 -4.03
CA ARG A 110 -11.95 -16.62 -4.77
C ARG A 110 -10.47 -16.88 -5.03
N ASP A 111 -10.11 -18.16 -5.19
CA ASP A 111 -8.75 -18.56 -5.59
C ASP A 111 -8.34 -17.98 -6.96
N ALA A 112 -9.33 -17.86 -7.86
CA ALA A 112 -9.17 -17.30 -9.20
C ALA A 112 -10.19 -16.17 -9.40
N PRO A 113 -9.94 -14.95 -8.88
CA PRO A 113 -10.82 -13.81 -9.06
C PRO A 113 -10.88 -13.40 -10.55
N SER A 114 -12.02 -12.85 -10.96
CA SER A 114 -12.16 -12.24 -12.29
C SER A 114 -11.30 -10.98 -12.40
N GLU A 115 -11.02 -10.52 -13.63
CA GLU A 115 -10.15 -9.36 -13.87
C GLU A 115 -10.52 -8.10 -13.06
N PRO A 116 -11.81 -7.73 -12.89
CA PRO A 116 -12.22 -6.61 -12.05
C PRO A 116 -11.84 -6.75 -10.57
N ALA A 117 -11.85 -7.96 -10.01
CA ALA A 117 -11.48 -8.22 -8.62
C ALA A 117 -10.03 -8.72 -8.47
N ARG A 118 -9.29 -8.92 -9.56
CA ARG A 118 -7.87 -9.29 -9.55
C ARG A 118 -7.00 -8.11 -9.15
N VAL A 119 -7.10 -7.75 -7.88
CA VAL A 119 -6.23 -6.84 -7.15
C VAL A 119 -5.46 -7.64 -6.10
N GLY A 120 -4.26 -7.19 -5.74
CA GLY A 120 -3.37 -7.95 -4.85
C GLY A 120 -3.87 -8.06 -3.41
N ARG A 121 -2.92 -8.25 -2.49
CA ARG A 121 -3.12 -8.27 -1.04
C ARG A 121 -2.08 -7.37 -0.39
N GLN A 122 -2.45 -6.58 0.63
CA GLN A 122 -1.48 -5.71 1.29
C GLN A 122 -0.49 -6.53 2.12
N SER A 123 -0.97 -7.58 2.81
CA SER A 123 -0.15 -8.54 3.55
C SER A 123 0.95 -9.12 2.68
N ARG A 124 0.62 -9.60 1.47
CA ARG A 124 1.59 -10.13 0.49
C ARG A 124 2.55 -9.08 -0.06
N PHE A 125 2.14 -7.82 -0.07
CA PHE A 125 3.00 -6.74 -0.52
C PHE A 125 4.06 -6.37 0.53
N LEU A 126 3.70 -6.52 1.81
CA LEU A 126 4.51 -6.15 2.98
C LEU A 126 5.29 -7.34 3.59
N ASP A 127 4.91 -8.56 3.24
CA ASP A 127 5.54 -9.84 3.57
C ASP A 127 6.99 -9.95 3.04
N TYR A 128 7.88 -10.51 3.87
CA TYR A 128 9.20 -10.97 3.48
C TYR A 128 9.41 -12.50 3.65
N GLU A 129 9.67 -12.94 4.88
CA GLU A 129 9.93 -14.33 5.27
C GLU A 129 9.01 -14.72 6.43
N ASP A 130 8.52 -15.96 6.40
CA ASP A 130 7.68 -16.58 7.44
C ASP A 130 6.45 -15.78 7.89
N GLY A 131 5.93 -14.91 7.02
CA GLY A 131 4.76 -14.06 7.31
C GLY A 131 5.07 -12.84 8.16
N ALA A 132 6.35 -12.56 8.44
CA ALA A 132 6.77 -11.33 9.10
C ALA A 132 6.67 -10.12 8.16
N VAL A 133 6.37 -8.95 8.75
CA VAL A 133 6.36 -7.67 8.05
C VAL A 133 7.80 -7.27 7.76
N GLY A 134 8.19 -7.22 6.49
CA GLY A 134 9.58 -6.94 6.11
C GLY A 134 9.89 -5.46 5.86
N VAL A 135 9.02 -4.56 6.34
CA VAL A 135 9.32 -3.13 6.42
C VAL A 135 9.78 -2.75 7.82
N ASP A 136 10.60 -1.71 7.88
CA ASP A 136 11.18 -1.17 9.12
C ASP A 136 10.24 -0.12 9.76
N HIS A 137 9.44 0.55 8.93
CA HIS A 137 8.39 1.48 9.36
C HIS A 137 7.09 1.26 8.57
N LEU A 138 6.00 1.00 9.27
CA LEU A 138 4.66 0.87 8.69
C LEU A 138 3.72 1.90 9.33
N PHE A 139 3.04 2.67 8.48
CA PHE A 139 2.10 3.71 8.91
C PHE A 139 0.68 3.43 8.43
N ARG A 140 -0.29 4.02 9.13
CA ARG A 140 -1.71 3.88 8.79
C ARG A 140 -2.16 4.98 7.83
N HIS A 141 -2.90 4.60 6.80
CA HIS A 141 -3.48 5.53 5.84
C HIS A 141 -4.55 6.45 6.46
N ASP A 142 -5.27 6.01 7.49
CA ASP A 142 -6.22 6.87 8.20
C ASP A 142 -5.55 7.88 9.15
N ARG A 143 -4.21 7.80 9.30
CA ARG A 143 -3.37 8.71 10.06
C ARG A 143 -2.16 9.18 9.24
N MET A 144 -2.38 9.65 8.01
CA MET A 144 -1.30 10.11 7.12
C MET A 144 -0.37 11.17 7.76
N GLY A 145 -0.86 11.97 8.72
CA GLY A 145 -0.02 12.92 9.44
C GLY A 145 1.19 12.28 10.14
N ASP A 146 1.06 11.03 10.59
CA ASP A 146 2.13 10.32 11.30
C ASP A 146 3.30 9.99 10.34
N VAL A 147 3.01 9.52 9.11
CA VAL A 147 4.06 9.25 8.11
C VAL A 147 4.68 10.54 7.59
N VAL A 148 3.89 11.61 7.50
CA VAL A 148 4.39 12.93 7.06
C VAL A 148 5.37 13.49 8.07
N ALA A 149 4.99 13.54 9.34
CA ALA A 149 5.87 14.01 10.40
C ALA A 149 7.16 13.19 10.47
N PHE A 150 7.08 11.87 10.33
CA PHE A 150 8.26 11.00 10.25
C PHE A 150 9.16 11.36 9.06
N LEU A 151 8.60 11.57 7.87
CA LEU A 151 9.38 11.88 6.67
C LEU A 151 9.98 13.29 6.71
N GLU A 152 9.26 14.27 7.24
CA GLU A 152 9.76 15.64 7.45
C GLU A 152 10.97 15.64 8.39
N ASP A 153 10.88 14.95 9.53
CA ASP A 153 11.99 14.80 10.48
C ASP A 153 13.18 14.07 9.83
N ARG A 154 12.92 12.88 9.26
CA ARG A 154 13.94 12.00 8.69
C ARG A 154 14.69 12.62 7.51
N LEU A 155 14.00 13.43 6.70
CA LEU A 155 14.58 14.12 5.53
C LEU A 155 15.04 15.54 5.85
N SER A 156 14.66 16.10 7.01
CA SER A 156 14.86 17.50 7.37
C SER A 156 14.27 18.47 6.32
N VAL A 157 13.02 18.22 5.92
CA VAL A 157 12.26 19.02 4.96
C VAL A 157 10.87 19.36 5.51
N SER A 158 10.18 20.31 4.90
CA SER A 158 8.76 20.55 5.14
C SER A 158 7.95 20.15 3.91
N LEU A 159 6.89 19.38 4.10
CA LEU A 159 6.07 18.83 3.03
C LEU A 159 4.71 19.54 3.02
N ASP A 160 4.44 20.29 1.96
CA ASP A 160 3.08 20.77 1.66
C ASP A 160 2.33 19.68 0.90
N LEU A 161 1.56 18.86 1.63
CA LEU A 161 0.71 17.87 0.99
C LEU A 161 -0.62 18.50 0.63
N PRO A 162 -0.96 18.59 -0.66
CA PRO A 162 -2.29 19.04 -1.05
C PRO A 162 -3.31 18.07 -0.43
N SER A 163 -4.36 18.63 0.19
CA SER A 163 -5.54 17.91 0.69
C SER A 163 -6.27 17.21 -0.47
N ARG A 164 -5.67 16.17 -1.03
CA ARG A 164 -6.19 15.37 -2.15
C ARG A 164 -6.51 13.93 -1.75
N ASN A 165 -6.18 13.54 -0.51
CA ASN A 165 -6.36 12.17 -0.01
C ASN A 165 -7.63 11.96 0.81
N VAL A 166 -8.61 12.87 0.76
CA VAL A 166 -9.95 12.57 1.28
C VAL A 166 -10.67 11.74 0.22
N SER A 167 -10.55 10.41 0.30
CA SER A 167 -11.52 9.54 -0.39
C SER A 167 -12.91 9.93 0.12
N PRO A 168 -13.96 10.02 -0.72
CA PRO A 168 -15.31 10.28 -0.23
C PRO A 168 -15.61 9.34 0.95
N ASN A 169 -15.99 9.90 2.09
CA ASN A 169 -16.27 9.13 3.30
C ASN A 169 -17.35 8.08 3.00
N GLY A 170 -17.05 6.83 3.36
CA GLY A 170 -17.93 5.69 3.19
C GLY A 170 -17.46 4.77 2.06
N ALA A 171 -16.98 3.58 2.43
CA ALA A 171 -17.10 2.45 1.50
C ALA A 171 -18.58 2.31 1.10
N PRO A 172 -18.90 1.90 -0.14
CA PRO A 172 -20.22 1.35 -0.41
C PRO A 172 -20.49 0.30 0.69
N GLY A 173 -21.63 0.39 1.37
CA GLY A 173 -21.87 -0.42 2.56
C GLY A 173 -21.70 -1.91 2.22
N LEU A 174 -20.67 -2.54 2.77
CA LEU A 174 -20.45 -3.97 2.67
C LEU A 174 -21.49 -4.65 3.56
N SER A 175 -22.21 -5.66 3.06
CA SER A 175 -23.18 -6.34 3.91
C SER A 175 -22.48 -7.02 5.10
N PRO A 176 -23.12 -7.14 6.28
CA PRO A 176 -22.53 -7.81 7.44
C PRO A 176 -22.09 -9.25 7.15
N GLN A 177 -22.80 -9.94 6.24
CA GLN A 177 -22.47 -11.30 5.83
C GLN A 177 -21.14 -11.34 5.05
N THR A 178 -20.99 -10.46 4.06
CA THR A 178 -19.76 -10.38 3.25
C THR A 178 -18.59 -9.88 4.10
N GLU A 179 -18.80 -8.91 5.00
CA GLU A 179 -17.75 -8.44 5.91
C GLU A 179 -17.26 -9.56 6.84
N ALA A 180 -18.18 -10.32 7.46
CA ALA A 180 -17.83 -11.44 8.32
C ALA A 180 -17.03 -12.51 7.55
N ARG A 181 -17.42 -12.80 6.31
CA ARG A 181 -16.69 -13.71 5.44
C ARG A 181 -15.31 -13.17 5.06
N LEU A 182 -15.22 -11.89 4.69
CA LEU A 182 -13.96 -11.22 4.36
C LEU A 182 -12.97 -11.27 5.53
N ARG A 183 -13.42 -10.97 6.75
CA ARG A 183 -12.58 -11.03 7.96
C ARG A 183 -12.05 -12.44 8.25
N ARG A 184 -12.86 -13.46 7.98
CA ARG A 184 -12.46 -14.86 8.18
C ARG A 184 -11.51 -15.35 7.09
N ASP A 185 -11.86 -15.16 5.83
CA ASP A 185 -11.17 -15.76 4.68
C ASP A 185 -9.92 -14.95 4.26
N ALA A 186 -9.81 -13.69 4.67
CA ALA A 186 -8.62 -12.85 4.49
C ALA A 186 -8.04 -12.38 5.84
N SER A 187 -8.06 -13.26 6.84
CA SER A 187 -7.65 -12.99 8.21
C SER A 187 -6.26 -12.34 8.32
N GLU A 188 -5.34 -12.63 7.41
CA GLU A 188 -4.00 -12.06 7.37
C GLU A 188 -3.98 -10.54 7.09
N GLU A 189 -4.93 -10.03 6.31
CA GLU A 189 -5.05 -8.57 6.07
C GLU A 189 -5.47 -7.86 7.36
N PHE A 190 -6.43 -8.44 8.08
CA PHE A 190 -6.98 -7.85 9.31
C PHE A 190 -6.04 -8.01 10.49
N ALA A 191 -5.42 -9.18 10.66
CA ALA A 191 -4.44 -9.40 11.72
C ALA A 191 -3.26 -8.41 11.62
N LEU A 192 -2.79 -8.15 10.39
CA LEU A 192 -1.76 -7.16 10.13
C LEU A 192 -2.23 -5.73 10.46
N TRP A 193 -3.44 -5.36 10.03
CA TRP A 193 -4.02 -4.05 10.31
C TRP A 193 -4.26 -3.82 11.81
N ASP A 194 -4.78 -4.83 12.52
CA ASP A 194 -5.07 -4.75 13.95
C ASP A 194 -3.76 -4.65 14.75
N ALA A 195 -2.75 -5.46 14.38
CA ALA A 195 -1.43 -5.34 15.00
C ALA A 195 -0.77 -3.98 14.74
N LEU A 196 -0.98 -3.37 13.56
CA LEU A 196 -0.56 -2.00 13.26
C LEU A 196 -1.30 -0.99 14.14
N CYS A 197 -2.61 -1.14 14.30
CA CYS A 197 -3.43 -0.26 15.13
C CYS A 197 -3.01 -0.28 16.60
N ASP A 198 -2.68 -1.46 17.11
CA ASP A 198 -2.30 -1.67 18.51
C ASP A 198 -0.81 -1.40 18.79
N GLY A 199 -0.02 -1.08 17.77
CA GLY A 199 1.43 -0.90 17.90
C GLY A 199 2.20 -2.19 18.26
N ARG A 200 1.64 -3.36 17.92
CA ARG A 200 2.18 -4.69 18.27
C ARG A 200 3.05 -5.31 17.16
N LEU A 201 3.30 -4.58 16.07
CA LEU A 201 4.09 -5.10 14.97
C LEU A 201 5.56 -5.27 15.35
N GLN A 202 6.08 -6.48 15.10
CA GLN A 202 7.51 -6.68 14.97
C GLN A 202 7.90 -6.28 13.55
N LEU A 203 8.52 -5.11 13.44
CA LEU A 203 9.05 -4.59 12.19
C LEU A 203 10.49 -5.07 11.99
N GLY A 204 10.92 -5.11 10.73
CA GLY A 204 12.29 -5.47 10.37
C GLY A 204 13.34 -4.56 11.01
N ARG A 205 14.56 -5.07 11.12
CA ARG A 205 15.80 -4.31 11.27
C ARG A 205 16.80 -4.78 10.23
#